data_AF-A0A3M6ZG33-F1
#
_entry.id   AF-A0A3M6ZG33-F1
#
_cell.length_a   1.000
_cell.length_b   1.000
_cell.length_c   1.000
_cell.angle_alpha   90.00
_cell.angle_beta   90.00
_cell.angle_gamma   90.00
#
_symmetry.space_group_name_H-M   'P 1'
#
loop_
_entity.id
_entity.type
_entity.pdbx_description
1 polymer ?
#
loop_
_entity_poly.entity_id
_entity_poly.type
_entity_poly.pdbx_seq_one_letter_code
_entity_poly.pdbx_strand_id
1 'polypeptide(L)'
;MTDQPSKCANLAETSIPQFIVSCALMVWLLICYLPQWARIISRQSAEGLSTLYVLLGSLSGVCAVGNILMLPSSAVEMGCCRHNTRFACVSGLLGVLQVVFGIGCFWVILFMYVYYSEEEAEAQAAGRRSSFSGPERTFRRARRAYLILLVACAFAFAILLSSAIVLNRFPWLAQGWADILGIAVAVFACVQWVPQTWTTWHLGHLGSLSLPSLCLMAP
;
A
#
# COMPACT_ATOMS: atom_id res chain seq x y z
N MET A 1 -3.68 12.30 -33.54
CA MET A 1 -2.39 12.55 -32.85
C MET A 1 -2.06 14.05 -32.78
N THR A 2 -3.04 14.95 -32.61
CA THR A 2 -2.84 16.42 -32.74
C THR A 2 -3.23 17.24 -31.49
N ASP A 3 -3.36 16.61 -30.33
CA ASP A 3 -3.86 17.27 -29.09
C ASP A 3 -2.93 17.10 -27.87
N GLN A 4 -1.65 16.79 -28.10
CA GLN A 4 -0.64 16.76 -27.02
C GLN A 4 -0.21 18.13 -26.48
N PRO A 5 -0.05 19.21 -27.28
CA PRO A 5 0.49 20.47 -26.75
C PRO A 5 -0.50 21.18 -25.80
N SER A 6 -1.81 21.04 -26.03
CA SER A 6 -2.88 21.59 -25.18
C SER A 6 -2.97 20.89 -23.82
N LYS A 7 -2.92 19.54 -23.79
CA LYS A 7 -2.95 18.76 -22.55
C LYS A 7 -1.73 18.98 -21.66
N CYS A 8 -0.54 19.11 -22.25
CA CYS A 8 0.66 19.44 -21.48
C CYS A 8 0.67 20.89 -20.97
N ALA A 9 0.05 21.83 -21.70
CA ALA A 9 -0.10 23.22 -21.27
C ALA A 9 -1.06 23.38 -20.08
N ASN A 10 -2.19 22.66 -20.08
CA ASN A 10 -3.12 22.64 -18.95
C ASN A 10 -2.51 22.06 -17.66
N LEU A 11 -1.55 21.13 -17.77
CA LEU A 11 -0.77 20.65 -16.62
C LEU A 11 0.05 21.76 -15.94
N ALA A 12 0.45 22.80 -16.68
CA ALA A 12 1.17 23.94 -16.12
C ALA A 12 0.27 24.86 -15.27
N GLU A 13 -1.05 24.82 -15.46
CA GLU A 13 -2.04 25.56 -14.67
C GLU A 13 -2.53 24.79 -13.43
N THR A 14 -1.75 23.81 -12.95
CA THR A 14 -2.18 23.03 -11.78
C THR A 14 -2.39 23.95 -10.56
N SER A 15 -3.59 23.91 -10.00
CA SER A 15 -4.01 24.78 -8.91
C SER A 15 -3.21 24.51 -7.63
N ILE A 16 -2.50 25.53 -7.12
CA ILE A 16 -1.82 25.56 -5.81
C ILE A 16 -2.60 24.88 -4.67
N PRO A 17 -3.94 25.03 -4.52
CA PRO A 17 -4.69 24.33 -3.47
C PRO A 17 -4.60 22.80 -3.54
N GLN A 18 -4.66 22.19 -4.73
CA GLN A 18 -4.54 20.72 -4.88
C GLN A 18 -3.17 20.23 -4.44
N PHE A 19 -2.12 21.01 -4.73
CA PHE A 19 -0.77 20.73 -4.27
C PHE A 19 -0.67 20.76 -2.75
N ILE A 20 -1.21 21.80 -2.12
CA ILE A 20 -1.20 21.95 -0.66
C ILE A 20 -1.97 20.79 0.00
N VAL A 21 -3.16 20.47 -0.49
CA VAL A 21 -3.98 19.39 0.06
C VAL A 21 -3.26 18.04 -0.06
N SER A 22 -2.70 17.71 -1.22
CA SER A 22 -2.00 16.44 -1.43
C SER A 22 -0.77 16.32 -0.53
N CYS A 23 0.03 17.38 -0.41
CA CYS A 23 1.16 17.41 0.51
C CYS A 23 0.72 17.26 1.98
N ALA A 24 -0.36 17.93 2.39
CA ALA A 24 -0.92 17.78 3.72
C ALA A 24 -1.40 16.34 3.99
N LEU A 25 -2.06 15.70 3.03
CA LEU A 25 -2.48 14.30 3.13
C LEU A 25 -1.30 13.33 3.21
N MET A 26 -0.21 13.57 2.46
CA MET A 26 1.01 12.76 2.57
C MET A 26 1.67 12.87 3.96
N VAL A 27 1.76 14.10 4.50
CA VAL A 27 2.28 14.33 5.86
C VAL A 27 1.38 13.68 6.90
N TRP A 28 0.07 13.84 6.75
CA TRP A 28 -0.93 13.22 7.63
C TRP A 28 -0.84 11.70 7.64
N LEU A 29 -0.68 11.10 6.47
CA LEU A 29 -0.48 9.66 6.33
C LEU A 29 0.77 9.19 7.07
N LEU A 30 1.89 9.93 6.96
CA LEU A 30 3.10 9.61 7.71
C LEU A 30 2.88 9.70 9.22
N ILE A 31 2.20 10.74 9.69
CA ILE A 31 1.83 10.90 11.11
C ILE A 31 0.99 9.71 11.59
N CYS A 32 0.12 9.15 10.75
CA CYS A 32 -0.68 7.97 11.09
C CYS A 32 0.16 6.69 11.16
N TYR A 33 1.15 6.53 10.28
CA TYR A 33 2.01 5.34 10.24
C TYR A 33 3.09 5.31 11.33
N LEU A 34 3.64 6.46 11.72
CA LEU A 34 4.67 6.56 12.77
C LEU A 34 4.31 5.88 14.11
N PRO A 35 3.14 6.11 14.74
CA PRO A 35 2.78 5.45 15.98
C PRO A 35 2.55 3.95 15.79
N GLN A 36 2.16 3.51 14.59
CA GLN A 36 2.10 2.08 14.28
C GLN A 36 3.50 1.48 14.21
N TRP A 37 4.45 2.17 13.58
CA TRP A 37 5.84 1.72 13.52
C TRP A 37 6.46 1.67 14.92
N ALA A 38 6.31 2.73 15.70
CA ALA A 38 6.80 2.81 17.07
C ALA A 38 6.24 1.71 17.97
N ARG A 39 4.96 1.32 17.81
CA ARG A 39 4.36 0.21 18.58
C ARG A 39 4.97 -1.15 18.24
N ILE A 40 5.27 -1.41 16.97
CA ILE A 40 5.87 -2.69 16.56
C ILE A 40 7.33 -2.75 17.04
N ILE A 41 8.08 -1.66 16.86
CA ILE A 41 9.47 -1.56 17.31
C ILE A 41 9.58 -1.70 18.83
N SER A 42 8.75 -0.98 19.59
CA SER A 42 8.81 -1.01 21.06
C SER A 42 8.42 -2.37 21.65
N ARG A 43 7.52 -3.11 20.99
CA ARG A 43 7.14 -4.46 21.43
C ARG A 43 8.18 -5.51 21.05
N GLN A 44 9.00 -5.25 20.02
CA GLN A 44 9.87 -6.24 19.38
C GLN A 44 9.17 -7.58 19.16
N SER A 45 7.90 -7.50 18.77
CA SER A 45 7.02 -8.65 18.69
C SER A 45 6.02 -8.44 17.59
N ALA A 46 5.79 -9.49 16.80
CA ALA A 46 4.76 -9.46 15.79
C ALA A 46 3.36 -9.69 16.42
N GLU A 47 3.24 -10.09 17.69
CA GLU A 47 1.97 -10.45 18.35
C GLU A 47 0.91 -9.34 18.26
N GLY A 48 -0.29 -9.71 17.79
CA GLY A 48 -1.42 -8.78 17.55
C GLY A 48 -1.60 -8.34 16.10
N LEU A 49 -0.63 -8.58 15.21
CA LEU A 49 -0.81 -8.36 13.76
C LEU A 49 -1.38 -9.59 13.06
N SER A 50 -2.53 -9.40 12.40
CA SER A 50 -3.16 -10.44 11.58
C SER A 50 -2.34 -10.68 10.31
N THR A 51 -1.86 -11.92 10.16
CA THR A 51 -1.11 -12.41 9.01
C THR A 51 -1.88 -12.22 7.69
N LEU A 52 -3.20 -12.45 7.71
CA LEU A 52 -4.06 -12.28 6.53
C LEU A 52 -4.23 -10.80 6.16
N TYR A 53 -4.33 -9.91 7.16
CA TYR A 53 -4.44 -8.47 6.92
C TYR A 53 -3.18 -7.94 6.20
N VAL A 54 -2.01 -8.33 6.69
CA VAL A 54 -0.72 -7.92 6.09
C VAL A 54 -0.60 -8.44 4.66
N LEU A 55 -0.91 -9.72 4.42
CA LEU A 55 -0.88 -10.31 3.08
C LEU A 55 -1.85 -9.60 2.13
N LEU A 56 -3.14 -9.52 2.48
CA LEU A 56 -4.16 -8.89 1.64
C LEU A 56 -3.87 -7.40 1.39
N GLY A 57 -3.32 -6.70 2.39
CA GLY A 57 -2.95 -5.29 2.25
C GLY A 57 -1.79 -5.10 1.28
N SER A 58 -0.78 -5.99 1.33
CA SER A 58 0.34 -5.95 0.40
C SER A 58 -0.09 -6.27 -1.03
N LEU A 59 -0.93 -7.29 -1.24
CA LEU A 59 -1.46 -7.59 -2.58
C LEU A 59 -2.35 -6.46 -3.12
N SER A 60 -3.27 -5.95 -2.30
CA SER A 60 -4.13 -4.83 -2.67
C SER A 60 -3.31 -3.59 -3.03
N GLY A 61 -2.28 -3.27 -2.23
CA GLY A 61 -1.39 -2.15 -2.50
C GLY A 61 -0.63 -2.27 -3.81
N VAL A 62 -0.15 -3.47 -4.15
CA VAL A 62 0.48 -3.75 -5.46
C VAL A 62 -0.53 -3.51 -6.59
N CYS A 63 -1.75 -4.00 -6.46
CA CYS A 63 -2.80 -3.77 -7.46
C CYS A 63 -3.15 -2.27 -7.58
N ALA A 64 -3.17 -1.52 -6.48
CA ALA A 64 -3.44 -0.09 -6.49
C ALA A 64 -2.35 0.70 -7.21
N VAL A 65 -1.08 0.38 -6.95
CA VAL A 65 0.06 0.96 -7.67
C VAL A 65 0.01 0.57 -9.15
N GLY A 66 -0.28 -0.69 -9.47
CA GLY A 66 -0.43 -1.14 -10.86
C GLY A 66 -1.57 -0.43 -11.60
N ASN A 67 -2.73 -0.28 -10.95
CA ASN A 67 -3.89 0.43 -11.50
C ASN A 67 -3.55 1.88 -11.84
N ILE A 68 -2.99 2.64 -10.89
CA ILE A 68 -2.70 4.06 -11.11
C ILE A 68 -1.59 4.27 -12.15
N LEU A 69 -0.62 3.36 -12.24
CA LEU A 69 0.44 3.44 -13.25
C LEU A 69 -0.03 3.04 -14.67
N MET A 70 -1.07 2.22 -14.79
CA MET A 70 -1.66 1.86 -16.09
C MET A 70 -2.62 2.90 -16.64
N LEU A 71 -3.05 3.87 -15.82
CA LEU A 71 -3.98 4.90 -16.26
C LEU A 71 -3.34 5.72 -17.40
N PRO A 72 -4.06 5.89 -18.53
CA PRO A 72 -3.54 6.62 -19.68
C PRO A 72 -3.30 8.10 -19.36
N SER A 73 -4.03 8.68 -18.40
CA SER A 73 -3.78 10.03 -17.88
C SER A 73 -2.35 10.14 -17.32
N SER A 74 -1.98 9.23 -16.41
CA SER A 74 -0.66 9.23 -15.78
C SER A 74 0.48 8.98 -16.77
N ALA A 75 0.26 8.15 -17.79
CA ALA A 75 1.23 7.94 -18.87
C ALA A 75 1.47 9.23 -19.70
N VAL A 76 0.41 9.97 -20.01
CA VAL A 76 0.50 11.24 -20.73
C VAL A 76 1.19 12.31 -19.88
N GLU A 77 0.84 12.40 -18.59
CA GLU A 77 1.45 13.34 -17.63
C GLU A 77 2.96 13.10 -17.49
N MET A 78 3.38 11.84 -17.31
CA MET A 78 4.81 11.46 -17.29
C MET A 78 5.52 11.81 -18.60
N GLY A 79 4.85 11.70 -19.76
CA GLY A 79 5.39 12.11 -21.04
C GLY A 79 5.57 13.64 -21.17
N CYS A 80 4.61 14.42 -20.65
CA CYS A 80 4.66 15.88 -20.64
C CYS A 80 5.76 16.42 -19.71
N CYS A 81 6.16 15.68 -18.67
CA CYS A 81 7.21 16.07 -17.73
C CYS A 81 8.58 16.37 -18.37
N ARG A 82 8.86 15.83 -19.55
CA ARG A 82 10.13 16.09 -20.27
C ARG A 82 10.23 17.51 -20.82
N HIS A 83 9.09 18.18 -21.06
CA HIS A 83 9.03 19.51 -21.66
C HIS A 83 8.65 20.61 -20.66
N ASN A 84 8.07 20.24 -19.51
CA ASN A 84 7.57 21.20 -18.54
C ASN A 84 8.54 21.39 -17.36
N THR A 85 8.29 22.41 -16.54
CA THR A 85 9.04 22.64 -15.29
C THR A 85 8.87 21.48 -14.32
N ARG A 86 9.90 21.20 -13.52
CA ARG A 86 9.87 20.12 -12.51
C ARG A 86 8.71 20.27 -11.54
N PHE A 87 8.38 21.51 -11.16
CA PHE A 87 7.27 21.79 -10.26
C PHE A 87 5.92 21.40 -10.86
N ALA A 88 5.65 21.77 -12.12
CA ALA A 88 4.40 21.40 -12.78
C ALA A 88 4.29 19.88 -12.99
N CYS A 89 5.40 19.19 -13.28
CA CYS A 89 5.43 17.74 -13.37
C CYS A 89 5.09 17.07 -12.02
N VAL A 90 5.72 17.50 -10.92
CA VAL A 90 5.44 16.95 -9.59
C VAL A 90 3.99 17.20 -9.20
N SER A 91 3.48 18.40 -9.45
CA SER A 91 2.08 18.77 -9.19
C SER A 91 1.09 17.90 -9.97
N GLY A 92 1.38 17.58 -11.23
CA GLY A 92 0.55 16.66 -12.03
C GLY A 92 0.58 15.22 -11.52
N LEU A 93 1.74 14.76 -11.03
CA LEU A 93 1.93 13.38 -10.56
C LEU A 93 1.68 13.18 -9.05
N LEU A 94 1.14 14.18 -8.35
CA LEU A 94 0.90 14.13 -6.91
C LEU A 94 0.06 12.92 -6.48
N GLY A 95 -1.01 12.60 -7.21
CA GLY A 95 -1.87 11.46 -6.90
C GLY A 95 -1.11 10.12 -7.00
N VAL A 96 -0.27 9.97 -8.02
CA VAL A 96 0.61 8.80 -8.20
C VAL A 96 1.60 8.72 -7.03
N LEU A 97 2.26 9.83 -6.71
CA LEU A 97 3.22 9.89 -5.61
C LEU A 97 2.58 9.59 -4.26
N GLN A 98 1.37 10.08 -4.01
CA GLN A 98 0.62 9.84 -2.77
C GLN A 98 0.28 8.35 -2.61
N VAL A 99 -0.24 7.69 -3.65
CA VAL A 99 -0.55 6.25 -3.61
C VAL A 99 0.71 5.42 -3.42
N VAL A 100 1.76 5.69 -4.21
CA VAL A 100 3.04 4.96 -4.11
C VAL A 100 3.67 5.15 -2.72
N PHE A 101 3.64 6.36 -2.18
CA PHE A 101 4.13 6.66 -0.83
C PHE A 101 3.33 5.91 0.23
N GLY A 102 2.00 5.94 0.16
CA GLY A 102 1.13 5.23 1.10
C GLY A 102 1.35 3.72 1.11
N ILE A 103 1.46 3.11 -0.08
CA ILE A 103 1.75 1.69 -0.22
C ILE A 103 3.19 1.37 0.22
N GLY A 104 4.15 2.25 -0.06
CA GLY A 104 5.52 2.13 0.44
C GLY A 104 5.58 2.08 1.97
N CYS A 105 4.86 2.97 2.66
CA CYS A 105 4.75 2.95 4.12
C CYS A 105 4.11 1.65 4.65
N PHE A 106 3.13 1.10 3.95
CA PHE A 106 2.54 -0.19 4.31
C PHE A 106 3.52 -1.36 4.10
N TRP A 107 4.32 -1.34 3.04
CA TRP A 107 5.36 -2.35 2.81
C TRP A 107 6.46 -2.32 3.88
N VAL A 108 6.78 -1.16 4.46
CA VAL A 108 7.66 -1.08 5.65
C VAL A 108 7.08 -1.90 6.81
N ILE A 109 5.75 -1.88 7.02
CA ILE A 109 5.11 -2.72 8.04
C ILE A 109 5.26 -4.20 7.71
N LEU A 110 5.10 -4.61 6.44
CA LEU A 110 5.33 -5.99 6.01
C LEU A 110 6.75 -6.45 6.35
N PHE A 111 7.77 -5.67 5.97
CA PHE A 111 9.17 -6.01 6.26
C PHE A 111 9.43 -6.11 7.77
N MET A 112 8.92 -5.14 8.53
CA MET A 112 9.08 -5.12 9.97
C MET A 112 8.35 -6.30 10.64
N TYR A 113 7.17 -6.69 10.13
CA TYR A 113 6.45 -7.87 10.59
C TYR A 113 7.25 -9.17 10.38
N VAL A 114 7.87 -9.32 9.21
CA VAL A 114 8.72 -10.49 8.90
C VAL A 114 9.94 -10.51 9.79
N TYR A 115 10.67 -9.39 9.86
CA TYR A 115 11.87 -9.24 10.66
C TYR A 115 11.62 -9.60 12.14
N TYR A 116 10.62 -9.00 12.79
CA TYR A 116 10.34 -9.30 14.18
C TYR A 116 9.78 -10.71 14.39
N SER A 117 9.07 -11.28 13.42
CA SER A 117 8.61 -12.68 13.54
C SER A 117 9.77 -13.69 13.49
N GLU A 118 10.82 -13.37 12.73
CA GLU A 118 12.04 -14.17 12.66
C GLU A 118 12.88 -14.00 13.92
N GLU A 119 13.09 -12.75 14.37
CA GLU A 119 13.81 -12.45 15.61
C GLU A 119 13.16 -13.15 16.83
N GLU A 120 11.82 -13.18 16.91
CA GLU A 120 11.09 -13.94 17.94
C GLU A 120 11.36 -15.44 17.87
N ALA A 121 11.40 -16.02 16.68
CA ALA A 121 11.66 -17.45 16.49
C ALA A 121 13.11 -17.81 16.84
N GLU A 122 14.07 -16.97 16.46
CA GLU A 122 15.49 -17.16 16.82
C GLU A 122 15.74 -16.99 18.32
N ALA A 123 15.14 -15.99 18.95
CA ALA A 123 15.26 -15.78 20.39
C ALA A 123 14.69 -16.96 21.17
N GLN A 124 13.62 -17.59 20.67
CA GLN A 124 13.05 -18.79 21.26
C GLN A 124 13.90 -20.05 20.99
N ALA A 125 14.45 -20.20 19.78
CA ALA A 125 15.39 -21.28 19.46
C ALA A 125 16.65 -21.24 20.35
N ALA A 126 17.15 -20.05 20.64
CA ALA A 126 18.31 -19.82 21.50
C ALA A 126 17.99 -19.86 23.01
N GLY A 127 16.73 -20.08 23.40
CA GLY A 127 16.32 -20.08 24.81
C GLY A 127 16.40 -18.72 25.51
N ARG A 128 16.59 -17.61 24.76
CA ARG A 128 16.71 -16.24 25.29
C ARG A 128 15.36 -15.64 25.69
N ARG A 129 14.26 -16.08 25.06
CA ARG A 129 12.90 -15.57 25.30
C ARG A 129 11.86 -16.68 25.13
N SER A 130 10.96 -16.85 26.10
CA SER A 130 9.83 -17.79 25.98
C SER A 130 8.62 -17.08 25.38
N SER A 131 8.07 -17.61 24.28
CA SER A 131 6.77 -17.15 23.78
C SER A 131 5.64 -17.81 24.57
N PHE A 132 4.65 -17.02 25.00
CA PHE A 132 3.42 -17.50 25.62
C PHE A 132 2.63 -18.47 24.73
N SER A 133 2.79 -18.36 23.41
CA SER A 133 2.08 -19.20 22.43
C SER A 133 2.71 -20.58 22.23
N GLY A 134 3.88 -20.85 22.84
CA GLY A 134 4.63 -22.09 22.68
C GLY A 134 5.51 -22.11 21.42
N PRO A 135 6.61 -22.89 21.42
CA PRO A 135 7.66 -22.84 20.39
C PRO A 135 7.15 -23.18 18.98
N GLU A 136 6.32 -24.21 18.83
CA GLU A 136 5.79 -24.62 17.53
C GLU A 136 4.97 -23.52 16.83
N ARG A 137 4.23 -22.71 17.60
CA ARG A 137 3.40 -21.64 17.04
C ARG A 137 4.28 -20.48 16.55
N THR A 138 5.32 -20.13 17.28
CA THR A 138 6.28 -19.09 16.92
C THR A 138 7.03 -19.43 15.62
N PHE A 139 7.59 -20.64 15.51
CA PHE A 139 8.27 -21.07 14.27
C PHE A 139 7.34 -21.12 13.07
N ARG A 140 6.11 -21.62 13.26
CA ARG A 140 5.09 -21.63 12.19
C ARG A 140 4.75 -20.23 11.73
N ARG A 141 4.74 -19.26 12.65
CA ARG A 141 4.49 -17.86 12.35
C ARG A 141 5.62 -17.24 11.55
N ALA A 142 6.87 -17.41 11.96
CA ALA A 142 8.04 -16.93 11.22
C ALA A 142 8.05 -17.49 9.79
N ARG A 143 7.82 -18.80 9.64
CA ARG A 143 7.71 -19.44 8.32
C ARG A 143 6.59 -18.86 7.47
N ARG A 144 5.42 -18.60 8.06
CA ARG A 144 4.29 -17.96 7.37
C ARG A 144 4.62 -16.53 6.96
N ALA A 145 5.29 -15.76 7.82
CA ALA A 145 5.68 -14.39 7.51
C ALA A 145 6.66 -14.34 6.32
N TYR A 146 7.69 -15.18 6.32
CA TYR A 146 8.60 -15.31 5.19
C TYR A 146 7.87 -15.74 3.89
N LEU A 147 6.97 -16.71 3.98
CA LEU A 147 6.16 -17.14 2.83
C LEU A 147 5.31 -15.99 2.28
N ILE A 148 4.74 -15.16 3.15
CA ILE A 148 3.94 -13.99 2.74
C ILE A 148 4.81 -12.93 2.07
N LEU A 149 6.01 -12.67 2.58
CA LEU A 149 6.96 -11.78 1.91
C LEU A 149 7.27 -12.29 0.50
N LEU A 150 7.58 -13.58 0.37
CA LEU A 150 7.88 -14.19 -0.92
C LEU A 150 6.69 -14.09 -1.88
N VAL A 151 5.47 -14.41 -1.42
CA VAL A 151 4.24 -14.29 -2.22
C VAL A 151 3.98 -12.84 -2.62
N ALA A 152 4.12 -11.88 -1.70
CA ALA A 152 3.91 -10.47 -1.97
C ALA A 152 4.93 -9.92 -2.98
N CYS A 153 6.22 -10.25 -2.82
CA CYS A 153 7.28 -9.88 -3.76
C CYS A 153 7.08 -10.52 -5.14
N ALA A 154 6.75 -11.81 -5.20
CA ALA A 154 6.48 -12.51 -6.45
C ALA A 154 5.26 -11.92 -7.17
N PHE A 155 4.19 -11.61 -6.42
CA PHE A 155 3.00 -10.95 -6.95
C PHE A 155 3.32 -9.54 -7.46
N ALA A 156 4.07 -8.73 -6.70
CA ALA A 156 4.54 -7.41 -7.12
C ALA A 156 5.32 -7.48 -8.43
N PHE A 157 6.27 -8.42 -8.52
CA PHE A 157 7.05 -8.64 -9.74
C PHE A 157 6.16 -9.06 -10.92
N ALA A 158 5.22 -9.97 -10.71
CA ALA A 158 4.29 -10.40 -11.76
C ALA A 158 3.40 -9.27 -12.27
N ILE A 159 2.88 -8.42 -11.37
CA ILE A 159 2.08 -7.24 -11.74
C ILE A 159 2.93 -6.22 -12.51
N LEU A 160 4.15 -5.93 -12.05
CA LEU A 160 5.04 -5.01 -12.76
C LEU A 160 5.42 -5.54 -14.15
N LEU A 161 5.75 -6.83 -14.26
CA LEU A 161 6.12 -7.46 -15.52
C LEU A 161 4.95 -7.47 -16.51
N SER A 162 3.77 -7.92 -16.07
CA SER A 162 2.56 -7.93 -16.91
C SER A 162 2.19 -6.51 -17.36
N SER A 163 2.22 -5.54 -16.44
CA SER A 163 1.99 -4.12 -16.73
C SER A 163 2.98 -3.57 -17.75
N ALA A 164 4.26 -3.87 -17.61
CA ALA A 164 5.29 -3.47 -18.58
C ALA A 164 5.07 -4.12 -19.95
N ILE A 165 4.68 -5.40 -20.00
CA ILE A 165 4.37 -6.10 -21.26
C ILE A 165 3.16 -5.46 -21.94
N VAL A 166 2.08 -5.17 -21.20
CA VAL A 166 0.87 -4.53 -21.72
C VAL A 166 1.21 -3.16 -22.31
N LEU A 167 1.95 -2.31 -21.60
CA LEU A 167 2.34 -0.99 -22.12
C LEU A 167 3.21 -1.06 -23.39
N ASN A 168 4.16 -1.99 -23.44
CA ASN A 168 5.12 -2.06 -24.55
C ASN A 168 4.57 -2.81 -25.78
N ARG A 169 3.72 -3.81 -25.59
CA ARG A 169 3.24 -4.69 -26.68
C ARG A 169 1.80 -4.42 -27.07
N PHE A 170 0.96 -4.04 -26.11
CA PHE A 170 -0.49 -3.97 -26.26
C PHE A 170 -1.07 -2.71 -25.60
N PRO A 171 -0.65 -1.49 -25.99
CA PRO A 171 -1.05 -0.25 -25.30
C PRO A 171 -2.57 -0.01 -25.30
N TRP A 172 -3.31 -0.60 -26.26
CA TRP A 172 -4.77 -0.53 -26.28
C TRP A 172 -5.45 -1.34 -25.17
N LEU A 173 -4.77 -2.33 -24.59
CA LEU A 173 -5.25 -3.13 -23.45
C LEU A 173 -4.94 -2.47 -22.10
N ALA A 174 -4.14 -1.40 -22.06
CA ALA A 174 -3.70 -0.77 -20.82
C ALA A 174 -4.87 -0.32 -19.94
N GLN A 175 -5.91 0.27 -20.53
CA GLN A 175 -7.10 0.68 -19.79
C GLN A 175 -7.84 -0.53 -19.18
N GLY A 176 -8.08 -1.58 -19.97
CA GLY A 176 -8.75 -2.79 -19.46
C GLY A 176 -7.94 -3.51 -18.38
N TRP A 177 -6.61 -3.50 -18.50
CA TRP A 177 -5.72 -4.02 -17.45
C TRP A 177 -5.80 -3.16 -16.17
N ALA A 178 -5.84 -1.83 -16.30
CA ALA A 178 -6.08 -0.93 -15.18
C ALA A 178 -7.41 -1.26 -14.49
N ASP A 179 -8.50 -1.42 -15.24
CA ASP A 179 -9.82 -1.70 -14.69
C ASP A 179 -9.85 -3.04 -13.92
N ILE A 180 -9.20 -4.09 -14.44
CA ILE A 180 -9.06 -5.38 -13.75
C ILE A 180 -8.32 -5.20 -12.42
N LEU A 181 -7.21 -4.47 -12.41
CA LEU A 181 -6.45 -4.19 -11.20
C LEU A 181 -7.28 -3.37 -10.20
N GLY A 182 -8.06 -2.40 -10.67
CA GLY A 182 -8.97 -1.60 -9.85
C GLY A 182 -10.07 -2.44 -9.21
N ILE A 183 -10.69 -3.37 -9.95
CA ILE A 183 -11.66 -4.33 -9.42
C ILE A 183 -10.99 -5.22 -8.36
N ALA A 184 -9.78 -5.69 -8.61
CA ALA A 184 -9.04 -6.50 -7.64
C ALA A 184 -8.80 -5.73 -6.32
N VAL A 185 -8.41 -4.45 -6.39
CA VAL A 185 -8.29 -3.57 -5.20
C VAL A 185 -9.61 -3.50 -4.45
N ALA A 186 -10.72 -3.25 -5.15
CA ALA A 186 -12.05 -3.16 -4.54
C ALA A 186 -12.45 -4.47 -3.84
N VAL A 187 -12.20 -5.62 -4.48
CA VAL A 187 -12.47 -6.94 -3.89
C VAL A 187 -11.63 -7.16 -2.63
N PHE A 188 -10.33 -6.87 -2.68
CA PHE A 188 -9.48 -7.00 -1.49
C PHE A 188 -9.92 -6.07 -0.36
N ALA A 189 -10.31 -4.83 -0.69
CA ALA A 189 -10.87 -3.91 0.29
C ALA A 189 -12.17 -4.48 0.91
N CYS A 190 -13.09 -5.02 0.11
CA CYS A 190 -14.28 -5.65 0.66
C CYS A 190 -13.93 -6.80 1.63
N VAL A 191 -12.98 -7.67 1.27
CA VAL A 191 -12.56 -8.78 2.13
C VAL A 191 -11.90 -8.30 3.43
N GLN A 192 -11.17 -7.18 3.39
CA GLN A 192 -10.51 -6.62 4.57
C GLN A 192 -11.50 -5.89 5.49
N TRP A 193 -12.32 -5.01 4.91
CA TRP A 193 -13.10 -4.05 5.68
C TRP A 193 -14.48 -4.60 6.08
N VAL A 194 -15.14 -5.41 5.25
CA VAL A 194 -16.51 -5.92 5.54
C VAL A 194 -16.56 -6.75 6.82
N PRO A 195 -15.69 -7.76 7.04
CA PRO A 195 -15.72 -8.52 8.29
C PRO A 195 -15.45 -7.65 9.51
N GLN A 196 -14.57 -6.65 9.36
CA GLN A 196 -14.16 -5.76 10.42
C GLN A 196 -15.27 -4.77 10.80
N THR A 197 -16.02 -4.26 9.83
CA THR A 197 -17.23 -3.46 10.05
C THR A 197 -18.36 -4.30 10.64
N TRP A 198 -18.58 -5.51 10.13
CA TRP A 198 -19.66 -6.40 10.59
C TRP A 198 -19.47 -6.84 12.04
N THR A 199 -18.26 -7.24 12.41
CA THR A 199 -17.91 -7.57 13.80
C THR A 199 -18.10 -6.37 14.74
N THR A 200 -17.68 -5.18 14.32
CA THR A 200 -17.89 -3.94 15.09
C THR A 200 -19.39 -3.66 15.28
N TRP A 201 -20.20 -3.84 14.24
CA TRP A 201 -21.65 -3.66 14.29
C TRP A 201 -22.33 -4.65 15.23
N HIS A 202 -21.97 -5.93 15.17
CA HIS A 202 -22.57 -6.97 16.00
C HIS A 202 -22.18 -6.90 17.48
N LEU A 203 -20.97 -6.41 17.79
CA LEU A 203 -20.49 -6.33 19.17
C LEU A 203 -21.05 -5.12 19.93
N GLY A 204 -21.72 -4.17 19.28
CA GLY A 204 -22.41 -3.03 19.92
C GLY A 204 -21.50 -2.06 20.70
N HIS A 205 -20.21 -2.37 20.80
CA HIS A 205 -19.17 -1.61 21.47
C HIS A 205 -17.95 -1.53 20.55
N LEU A 206 -17.32 -0.36 20.51
CA LEU A 206 -16.09 -0.04 19.74
C LEU A 206 -14.85 -0.72 20.35
N GLY A 207 -14.92 -2.04 20.56
CA GLY A 207 -14.04 -2.79 21.45
C GLY A 207 -12.63 -3.07 20.94
N SER A 208 -12.27 -2.75 19.70
CA SER A 208 -10.87 -2.91 19.24
C SER A 208 -10.41 -2.04 18.07
N LEU A 209 -11.31 -1.27 17.44
CA LEU A 209 -10.95 -0.27 16.44
C LEU A 209 -10.92 1.06 17.17
N SER A 210 -9.71 1.55 17.47
CA SER A 210 -9.57 2.83 18.14
C SER A 210 -10.30 3.87 17.27
N LEU A 211 -11.35 4.50 17.83
CA LEU A 211 -12.04 5.66 17.26
C LEU A 211 -11.05 6.66 16.62
N PRO A 212 -9.86 6.91 17.22
CA PRO A 212 -8.81 7.69 16.57
C PRO A 212 -8.36 7.16 15.21
N SER A 213 -8.09 5.87 15.05
CA SER A 213 -7.60 5.32 13.77
C SER A 213 -8.63 5.43 12.64
N LEU A 214 -9.93 5.28 12.95
CA LEU A 214 -11.00 5.41 11.97
C LEU A 214 -11.28 6.90 11.63
N CYS A 215 -11.25 7.79 12.62
CA CYS A 215 -11.38 9.24 12.41
C CYS A 215 -10.14 9.88 11.77
N LEU A 216 -8.96 9.26 11.88
CA LEU A 216 -7.73 9.71 11.22
C LEU A 216 -7.62 9.18 9.79
N MET A 217 -8.22 8.02 9.46
CA MET A 217 -8.22 7.45 8.10
C MET A 217 -9.41 7.86 7.23
N ALA A 218 -10.43 8.51 7.78
CA ALA A 218 -11.47 9.16 7.00
C ALA A 218 -10.97 10.56 6.58
N PRO A 219 -10.60 10.79 5.31
CA PRO A 219 -10.28 12.13 4.82
C PRO A 219 -11.50 13.05 4.79
#